data_AF-A0A1M6JJF2-F1
#
_entry.id   AF-A0A1M6JJF2-F1
#
_cell.length_a   1.000
_cell.length_b   1.000
_cell.length_c   1.000
_cell.angle_alpha   90.00
_cell.angle_beta   90.00
_cell.angle_gamma   90.00
#
_symmetry.space_group_name_H-M   'P 1'
#
loop_
_entity.id
_entity.type
_entity.pdbx_description
1 polymer ?
#
loop_
_entity_poly.entity_id
_entity_poly.type
_entity_poly.pdbx_seq_one_letter_code
_entity_poly.pdbx_strand_id
1 'polypeptide(L)'
;MFENVCTELRKYLETKPVFPVLLGFGHIILYVTVGFFFINAFTYLGNLVVSLLFYAFMVSVVLCVANKNFQALMIGFGVRVIICLINLFQGFFFEYGFLMDWSALFGILVYGFFAYEAYKKTLKKA
;
A
#
# COMPACT_ATOMS: atom_id res chain seq x y z
N MET A 1 19.29 -0.61 12.60
CA MET A 1 19.43 -1.54 11.46
C MET A 1 18.51 -1.19 10.29
N PHE A 2 17.17 -1.17 10.45
CA PHE A 2 16.24 -0.81 9.36
C PHE A 2 16.44 0.61 8.79
N GLU A 3 16.86 1.57 9.60
CA GLU A 3 17.17 2.92 9.11
C GLU A 3 18.37 2.98 8.18
N ASN A 4 19.36 2.08 8.37
CA ASN A 4 20.48 1.94 7.44
C ASN A 4 19.97 1.40 6.11
N VAL A 5 19.03 0.44 6.13
CA VAL A 5 18.37 -0.07 4.91
C VAL A 5 17.64 1.05 4.17
N CYS A 6 16.86 1.88 4.86
CA CYS A 6 16.19 3.04 4.23
C CYS A 6 17.21 4.01 3.59
N THR A 7 18.33 4.23 4.26
CA THR A 7 19.35 5.21 3.82
C THR A 7 20.13 4.67 2.61
N GLU A 8 20.50 3.40 2.61
CA GLU A 8 21.14 2.74 1.46
C GLU A 8 20.17 2.60 0.28
N LEU A 9 18.91 2.27 0.54
CA LEU A 9 17.88 2.20 -0.50
C LEU A 9 17.66 3.56 -1.17
N ARG A 10 17.67 4.63 -0.38
CA ARG A 10 17.59 6.00 -0.90
C ARG A 10 18.79 6.34 -1.78
N LYS A 11 20.02 6.07 -1.33
CA LYS A 11 21.23 6.28 -2.13
C LYS A 11 21.17 5.51 -3.45
N TYR A 12 20.75 4.25 -3.41
CA TYR A 12 20.57 3.43 -4.61
C TYR A 12 19.58 4.06 -5.59
N LEU A 13 18.42 4.51 -5.11
CA LEU A 13 17.41 5.15 -5.95
C LEU A 13 17.87 6.52 -6.48
N GLU A 14 18.68 7.25 -5.73
CA GLU A 14 19.27 8.52 -6.17
C GLU A 14 20.29 8.34 -7.31
N THR A 15 20.95 7.19 -7.43
CA THR A 15 21.88 6.91 -8.54
C THR A 15 21.20 6.63 -9.89
N LYS A 16 19.88 6.48 -9.92
CA LYS A 16 19.12 6.16 -11.14
C LYS A 16 18.50 7.42 -11.75
N PRO A 17 18.25 7.48 -13.06
CA PRO A 17 17.81 8.72 -13.71
C PRO A 17 16.36 9.13 -13.38
N VAL A 18 15.46 8.18 -13.14
CA VAL A 18 14.00 8.45 -12.99
C VAL A 18 13.56 8.53 -11.53
N PHE A 19 14.20 7.76 -10.65
CA PHE A 19 13.81 7.61 -9.25
C PHE A 19 14.03 8.83 -8.33
N PRO A 20 15.00 9.75 -8.57
CA PRO A 20 15.19 10.96 -7.76
C PRO A 20 13.98 11.89 -7.80
N VAL A 21 13.39 12.09 -8.99
CA VAL A 21 12.16 12.87 -9.15
C VAL A 21 10.99 12.14 -8.47
N LEU A 22 10.87 10.84 -8.72
CA LEU A 22 9.82 10.00 -8.11
C LEU A 22 9.89 9.93 -6.58
N LEU A 23 11.07 10.05 -5.96
CA LEU A 23 11.23 10.05 -4.50
C LEU A 23 10.47 11.20 -3.83
N GLY A 24 10.38 12.37 -4.48
CA GLY A 24 9.57 13.49 -4.01
C GLY A 24 8.06 13.20 -4.10
N PHE A 25 7.63 12.53 -5.16
CA PHE A 25 6.21 12.24 -5.44
C PHE A 25 5.71 10.91 -4.88
N GLY A 26 6.55 10.11 -4.22
CA GLY A 26 6.18 8.74 -3.79
C GLY A 26 4.90 8.66 -2.96
N HIS A 27 4.68 9.61 -2.05
CA HIS A 27 3.46 9.69 -1.23
C HIS A 27 2.20 10.05 -2.05
N ILE A 28 2.34 10.92 -3.06
CA ILE A 28 1.24 11.28 -3.96
C ILE A 28 0.85 10.06 -4.80
N ILE A 29 1.84 9.35 -5.35
CA ILE A 29 1.61 8.13 -6.13
C ILE A 29 0.92 7.07 -5.25
N LEU A 30 1.34 6.94 -3.99
CA LEU A 30 0.70 6.03 -3.03
C LEU A 30 -0.78 6.39 -2.79
N TYR A 31 -1.10 7.67 -2.56
CA TYR A 31 -2.49 8.08 -2.32
C TYR A 31 -3.36 7.93 -3.56
N VAL A 32 -2.83 8.27 -4.74
CA VAL A 32 -3.56 8.11 -6.00
C VAL A 32 -3.85 6.63 -6.27
N THR A 33 -2.84 5.76 -6.15
CA THR A 33 -3.01 4.32 -6.41
C THR A 33 -3.99 3.68 -5.43
N VAL A 34 -3.91 4.04 -4.15
CA VAL A 34 -4.84 3.57 -3.12
C VAL A 34 -6.25 4.10 -3.34
N GLY A 35 -6.41 5.35 -3.81
CA GLY A 35 -7.70 5.91 -4.19
C GLY A 35 -8.35 5.15 -5.35
N PHE A 36 -7.57 4.82 -6.38
CA PHE A 36 -8.06 3.97 -7.48
C PHE A 36 -8.42 2.56 -7.01
N PHE A 37 -7.65 1.97 -6.09
CA PHE A 37 -8.00 0.69 -5.49
C PHE A 37 -9.30 0.74 -4.69
N PHE A 38 -9.59 1.87 -4.04
CA PHE A 38 -10.84 2.07 -3.34
C PHE A 38 -12.02 2.16 -4.31
N ILE A 39 -11.88 2.90 -5.41
CA ILE A 39 -12.89 2.94 -6.50
C ILE A 39 -13.10 1.54 -7.10
N ASN A 40 -12.01 0.77 -7.26
CA ASN A 40 -12.08 -0.59 -7.77
C ASN A 40 -12.90 -1.55 -6.88
N ALA A 41 -13.05 -1.24 -5.59
CA ALA A 41 -13.87 -2.04 -4.67
C ALA A 41 -15.38 -1.91 -4.96
N PHE A 42 -15.80 -0.83 -5.62
CA PHE A 42 -17.21 -0.59 -6.00
C PHE A 42 -17.47 -0.79 -7.48
N THR A 43 -16.45 -0.62 -8.32
CA THR A 43 -16.57 -0.64 -9.77
C THR A 43 -15.39 -1.38 -10.36
N TYR A 44 -15.64 -2.43 -11.13
CA TYR A 44 -14.57 -3.22 -11.74
C TYR A 44 -13.81 -2.42 -12.81
N LEU A 45 -12.55 -2.05 -12.54
CA LEU A 45 -11.70 -1.28 -13.45
C LEU A 45 -10.99 -2.14 -14.52
N GLY A 46 -11.16 -3.47 -14.48
CA GLY A 46 -10.47 -4.40 -15.37
C GLY A 46 -9.14 -4.91 -14.80
N ASN A 47 -8.87 -6.21 -15.01
CA ASN A 47 -7.69 -6.89 -14.44
C ASN A 47 -6.34 -6.24 -14.85
N LEU A 48 -6.24 -5.74 -16.08
CA LEU A 48 -5.03 -5.07 -16.56
C LEU A 48 -4.75 -3.79 -15.78
N VAL A 49 -5.77 -2.94 -15.59
CA VAL A 49 -5.65 -1.68 -14.84
C VAL A 49 -5.30 -1.96 -13.39
N VAL A 50 -5.96 -2.95 -12.77
CA VAL A 50 -5.69 -3.37 -11.39
C VAL A 50 -4.25 -3.89 -11.23
N SER A 51 -3.73 -4.66 -12.18
CA SER A 51 -2.35 -5.15 -12.16
C SER A 51 -1.34 -4.00 -12.27
N LEU A 52 -1.60 -3.04 -13.16
CA LEU A 52 -0.75 -1.86 -13.34
C LEU A 52 -0.73 -0.97 -12.09
N LEU A 53 -1.91 -0.78 -11.48
CA LEU A 53 -2.06 -0.07 -10.20
C LEU A 53 -1.30 -0.77 -9.07
N PHE A 54 -1.30 -2.10 -9.05
CA PHE A 54 -0.55 -2.87 -8.05
C PHE A 54 0.96 -2.67 -8.18
N TYR A 55 1.46 -2.67 -9.41
CA TYR A 55 2.87 -2.37 -9.67
C TYR A 55 3.23 -0.94 -9.22
N ALA A 56 2.41 0.05 -9.59
CA ALA A 56 2.60 1.43 -9.16
C ALA A 56 2.54 1.58 -7.63
N PHE A 57 1.64 0.86 -6.97
CA PHE A 57 1.55 0.79 -5.51
C PHE A 57 2.84 0.24 -4.89
N MET A 58 3.36 -0.89 -5.38
CA MET A 58 4.61 -1.45 -4.86
C MET A 58 5.80 -0.49 -5.05
N VAL A 59 5.91 0.15 -6.20
CA VAL A 59 6.94 1.19 -6.44
C VAL A 59 6.78 2.35 -5.45
N SER A 60 5.55 2.83 -5.22
CA SER A 60 5.29 3.91 -4.27
C SER A 60 5.63 3.54 -2.83
N VAL A 61 5.38 2.29 -2.42
CA VAL A 61 5.80 1.75 -1.11
C VAL A 61 7.31 1.81 -0.97
N VAL A 62 8.06 1.33 -1.96
CA VAL A 62 9.54 1.36 -1.95
C VAL A 62 10.06 2.80 -1.84
N LEU A 63 9.47 3.73 -2.60
CA LEU A 63 9.80 5.16 -2.55
C LEU A 63 9.52 5.78 -1.18
N CYS A 64 8.37 5.49 -0.58
CA CYS A 64 8.02 5.99 0.75
C CYS A 64 8.92 5.39 1.86
N VAL A 65 9.33 4.13 1.73
CA VAL A 65 10.30 3.49 2.64
C VAL A 65 11.67 4.17 2.52
N ALA A 66 12.13 4.42 1.30
CA ALA A 66 13.40 5.11 1.04
C ALA A 66 13.39 6.55 1.61
N ASN A 67 12.27 7.26 1.47
CA ASN A 67 12.11 8.62 1.99
C ASN A 67 11.72 8.66 3.49
N LYS A 68 11.70 7.50 4.18
CA LYS A 68 11.32 7.38 5.61
C LYS A 68 9.97 8.03 5.93
N ASN A 69 9.04 8.05 4.98
CA ASN A 69 7.70 8.62 5.11
C ASN A 69 6.73 7.55 5.62
N PHE A 70 6.86 7.22 6.90
CA PHE A 70 6.07 6.16 7.54
C PHE A 70 4.59 6.53 7.72
N GLN A 71 4.28 7.82 7.80
CA GLN A 71 2.89 8.29 7.87
C GLN A 71 2.13 7.99 6.57
N ALA A 72 2.74 8.25 5.41
CA ALA A 72 2.13 7.90 4.12
C ALA A 72 1.93 6.39 3.98
N LEU A 73 2.92 5.59 4.40
CA LEU A 73 2.82 4.11 4.40
C LEU A 73 1.69 3.62 5.29
N MET A 74 1.56 4.18 6.50
CA MET A 74 0.48 3.85 7.42
C MET A 74 -0.89 4.08 6.78
N ILE A 75 -1.09 5.24 6.16
CA ILE A 75 -2.36 5.58 5.48
C ILE A 75 -2.58 4.65 4.29
N GLY A 76 -1.57 4.46 3.43
CA GLY A 76 -1.69 3.62 2.23
C GLY A 76 -2.01 2.17 2.54
N PHE A 77 -1.31 1.55 3.49
CA PHE A 77 -1.62 0.19 3.94
C PHE A 77 -2.93 0.12 4.72
N GLY A 78 -3.24 1.12 5.54
CA GLY A 78 -4.49 1.18 6.30
C GLY A 78 -5.73 1.20 5.40
N VAL A 79 -5.72 2.00 4.34
CA VAL A 79 -6.83 2.00 3.37
C VAL A 79 -6.91 0.66 2.63
N ARG A 80 -5.77 0.00 2.35
CA ARG A 80 -5.79 -1.33 1.74
C ARG A 80 -6.45 -2.37 2.64
N VAL A 81 -6.23 -2.30 3.96
CA VAL A 81 -6.94 -3.12 4.95
C VAL A 81 -8.44 -2.87 4.91
N ILE A 82 -8.88 -1.61 4.83
CA ILE A 82 -10.30 -1.26 4.71
C ILE A 82 -10.91 -1.86 3.44
N ILE A 83 -10.22 -1.79 2.31
CA ILE A 83 -10.69 -2.40 1.05
C ILE A 83 -10.81 -3.92 1.19
N CYS A 84 -9.81 -4.58 1.79
CA CYS A 84 -9.90 -6.01 2.04
C CYS A 84 -11.04 -6.37 3.00
N LEU A 85 -11.33 -5.55 4.01
CA LEU A 85 -12.50 -5.72 4.88
C LEU A 85 -13.81 -5.61 4.08
N ILE A 86 -13.94 -4.61 3.21
CA ILE A 86 -15.12 -4.44 2.34
C ILE A 86 -15.31 -5.70 1.47
N ASN A 87 -14.25 -6.16 0.82
CA ASN A 87 -14.31 -7.36 -0.03
C ASN A 87 -14.69 -8.61 0.78
N LEU A 88 -14.15 -8.76 1.99
CA LEU A 88 -14.48 -9.87 2.89
C LEU A 88 -15.99 -9.85 3.25
N PHE A 89 -16.53 -8.68 3.57
CA PHE A 89 -17.96 -8.53 3.88
C PHE A 89 -18.85 -8.73 2.66
N GLN A 90 -18.47 -8.22 1.49
CA GLN A 90 -19.21 -8.46 0.25
C GLN A 90 -19.24 -9.95 -0.10
N GLY A 91 -18.10 -10.65 -0.01
CA GLY A 91 -18.04 -12.10 -0.21
C GLY A 91 -18.90 -12.88 0.79
N PHE A 92 -18.93 -12.43 2.05
CA PHE A 92 -19.72 -13.07 3.10
C PHE A 92 -21.23 -12.85 2.96
N PHE A 93 -21.67 -11.66 2.52
CA PHE A 93 -23.09 -11.27 2.53
C PHE A 93 -23.79 -11.33 1.16
N PHE A 94 -23.07 -11.19 0.03
CA PHE A 94 -23.72 -10.91 -1.26
C PHE A 94 -23.70 -12.03 -2.30
N GLU A 95 -22.69 -12.90 -2.39
CA GLU A 95 -22.59 -13.80 -3.55
C GLU A 95 -22.57 -15.30 -3.29
N TYR A 96 -22.04 -15.82 -2.18
CA TYR A 96 -22.08 -17.26 -1.91
C TYR A 96 -22.10 -17.49 -0.41
N GLY A 97 -23.24 -17.94 0.12
CA GLY A 97 -23.40 -18.23 1.55
C GLY A 97 -22.18 -18.97 2.12
N PHE A 98 -21.47 -18.28 3.02
CA PHE A 98 -20.36 -18.80 3.81
C PHE A 98 -19.02 -19.13 3.11
N LEU A 99 -18.75 -18.69 1.88
CA LEU A 99 -17.39 -18.78 1.33
C LEU A 99 -16.56 -17.55 1.74
N MET A 100 -15.76 -17.74 2.80
CA MET A 100 -14.83 -16.72 3.28
C MET A 100 -13.76 -16.45 2.22
N ASP A 101 -13.64 -15.20 1.75
CA ASP A 101 -12.56 -14.80 0.86
C ASP A 101 -11.23 -14.80 1.63
N TRP A 102 -10.53 -15.93 1.57
CA TRP A 102 -9.21 -16.12 2.18
C TRP A 102 -8.20 -15.07 1.70
N SER A 103 -8.29 -14.60 0.45
CA SER A 103 -7.37 -13.60 -0.10
C SER A 103 -7.54 -12.26 0.58
N ALA A 104 -8.78 -11.85 0.82
CA ALA A 104 -9.10 -10.64 1.59
C ALA A 104 -8.62 -10.76 3.04
N LEU A 105 -8.79 -11.93 3.67
CA LEU A 105 -8.34 -12.21 5.03
C LEU A 105 -6.81 -12.12 5.18
N PHE A 106 -6.06 -12.74 4.27
CA PHE A 106 -4.60 -12.60 4.23
C PHE A 106 -4.18 -11.16 3.94
N GLY A 107 -4.90 -10.45 3.07
CA GLY A 107 -4.68 -9.03 2.81
C GLY A 107 -4.79 -8.19 4.08
N ILE A 108 -5.83 -8.40 4.90
CA ILE A 108 -6.02 -7.72 6.18
C ILE A 108 -4.83 -7.97 7.11
N LEU A 109 -4.40 -9.22 7.26
CA LEU A 109 -3.29 -9.58 8.14
C LEU A 109 -1.98 -8.95 7.68
N VAL A 110 -1.64 -9.08 6.39
CA VAL A 110 -0.37 -8.60 5.84
C VAL A 110 -0.32 -7.08 5.83
N TYR A 111 -1.30 -6.42 5.21
CA TYR A 111 -1.32 -4.96 5.13
C TYR A 111 -1.57 -4.33 6.50
N GLY A 112 -2.35 -4.97 7.38
CA GLY A 112 -2.56 -4.52 8.75
C GLY A 112 -1.30 -4.59 9.59
N PHE A 113 -0.53 -5.67 9.47
CA PHE A 113 0.77 -5.78 10.11
C PHE A 113 1.73 -4.67 9.66
N PHE A 114 1.83 -4.44 8.35
CA PHE A 114 2.69 -3.37 7.81
C PHE A 114 2.20 -1.97 8.17
N ALA A 115 0.89 -1.72 8.20
CA ALA A 115 0.31 -0.47 8.67
C ALA A 115 0.64 -0.21 10.15
N TYR A 116 0.56 -1.25 10.99
CA TYR A 116 0.88 -1.16 12.41
C TYR A 116 2.36 -0.91 12.69
N GLU A 117 3.26 -1.58 11.95
CA GLU A 117 4.70 -1.33 12.06
C GLU A 117 5.07 0.08 11.57
N ALA A 118 4.41 0.57 10.52
CA ALA A 118 4.53 1.96 10.08
C ALA A 118 4.00 2.95 11.13
N TYR A 119 2.88 2.65 11.79
CA TYR A 119 2.33 3.46 12.88
C TYR A 119 3.28 3.56 14.07
N LYS A 120 3.82 2.44 14.57
CA LYS A 120 4.83 2.43 15.64
C LYS A 120 6.03 3.31 15.32
N LYS A 121 6.52 3.25 14.07
CA LYS A 121 7.65 4.08 13.61
C LYS A 121 7.28 5.55 13.48
N THR A 122 6.03 5.86 13.15
CA THR A 122 5.52 7.23 13.11
C THR A 122 5.44 7.81 14.53
N LEU A 123 4.93 7.04 15.49
CA LEU A 123 4.88 7.44 16.91
C LEU A 123 6.25 7.64 17.55
N LYS A 124 7.24 6.80 17.22
CA LYS A 124 8.61 6.97 17.73
C LYS A 124 9.35 8.18 17.16
N LYS A 125 8.80 8.80 16.11
CA LYS A 125 9.37 9.95 15.40
C LYS A 125 8.65 11.26 15.75
N ALA A 126 7.52 11.18 16.45
CA ALA A 126 6.78 12.28 17.06
C ALA A 126 7.25 12.49 18.50
#